data_AF-A0A674B1W5-F1
#
_entry.id   AF-A0A674B1W5-F1
#
_cell.length_a   1.000
_cell.length_b   1.000
_cell.length_c   1.000
_cell.angle_alpha   90.00
_cell.angle_beta   90.00
_cell.angle_gamma   90.00
#
_symmetry.space_group_name_H-M   'P 1'
#
loop_
_entity.id
_entity.type
_entity.pdbx_description
1 polymer ?
#
loop_
_entity_poly.entity_id
_entity_poly.type
_entity_poly.pdbx_seq_one_letter_code
_entity_poly.pdbx_strand_id
1 'polypeptide(L)'
;MDGTIVEREAFQHESTTVSVRYPNQSRLKMAEYIHVVRRALGQLGGHGGVKGLFVQLFRANDVKTGALIGVDKYGNKYFEDTRYFFGRHRWVIYTTEMNGKNTMWEVDGSMVPAEWHRWLHCMTDNPPTTHPPTPKKFLAEVHQFNVSGSAQAYVPYSTTRKKIHEWVPPKAQ
;
A
#
# COMPACT_ATOMS: atom_id res chain seq x y z
N MET A 1 10.47 8.73 94.39
CA MET A 1 9.03 8.77 94.06
C MET A 1 8.87 9.99 93.15
N ASP A 2 8.59 9.90 91.86
CA ASP A 2 8.11 8.79 91.04
C ASP A 2 8.65 8.95 89.61
N GLY A 3 9.06 7.82 89.02
CA GLY A 3 9.36 7.72 87.60
C GLY A 3 8.15 7.11 86.89
N THR A 4 7.58 7.83 85.93
CA THR A 4 6.64 7.27 84.95
C THR A 4 7.30 7.32 83.58
N ILE A 5 7.87 6.18 83.20
CA ILE A 5 8.34 5.85 81.86
C ILE A 5 7.10 5.57 81.02
N VAL A 6 6.89 6.35 79.95
CA VAL A 6 5.82 6.10 78.98
C VAL A 6 6.35 5.05 77.99
N GLU A 7 5.73 3.87 78.00
CA GLU A 7 5.98 2.77 77.07
C GLU A 7 5.81 3.23 75.62
N ARG A 8 6.83 2.97 74.79
CA ARG A 8 6.70 3.01 73.33
C ARG A 8 6.29 1.61 72.88
N GLU A 9 5.05 1.45 72.45
CA GLU A 9 4.58 0.23 71.79
C GLU A 9 5.39 0.00 70.51
N ALA A 10 5.96 -1.20 70.39
CA ALA A 10 6.68 -1.64 69.21
C ALA A 10 5.69 -1.90 68.06
N PHE A 11 5.76 -1.06 67.02
CA PHE A 11 4.98 -1.25 65.80
C PHE A 11 5.57 -2.41 65.00
N GLN A 12 4.96 -3.59 65.15
CA GLN A 12 5.28 -4.80 64.40
C GLN A 12 4.93 -4.59 62.92
N HIS A 13 5.93 -4.40 62.06
CA HIS A 13 5.73 -4.33 60.61
C HIS A 13 5.40 -5.74 60.07
N GLU A 14 4.12 -6.06 59.89
CA GLU A 14 3.70 -7.23 59.11
C GLU A 14 4.02 -7.00 57.63
N SER A 15 5.07 -7.67 57.13
CA SER A 15 5.39 -7.75 55.71
C SER A 15 4.37 -8.65 55.00
N THR A 16 3.26 -8.06 54.55
CA THR A 16 2.29 -8.74 53.69
C THR A 16 2.91 -8.96 52.31
N THR A 17 3.43 -10.16 52.06
CA THR A 17 3.88 -10.58 50.72
C THR A 17 2.67 -10.81 49.81
N VAL A 18 2.35 -9.81 48.99
CA VAL A 18 1.37 -9.97 47.90
C VAL A 18 1.98 -10.87 46.83
N SER A 19 1.59 -12.15 46.80
CA SER A 19 1.97 -13.06 45.71
C SER A 19 1.26 -12.64 44.42
N VAL A 20 2.01 -12.01 43.51
CA VAL A 20 1.51 -11.73 42.14
C VAL A 20 1.45 -13.07 41.41
N ARG A 21 0.25 -13.65 41.28
CA ARG A 21 0.03 -14.81 40.41
C ARG A 21 0.21 -14.36 38.96
N TYR A 22 1.38 -14.65 38.40
CA TYR A 22 1.59 -14.51 36.96
C TYR A 22 0.66 -15.50 36.22
N PRO A 23 -0.09 -15.05 35.21
CA PRO A 23 -0.95 -15.94 34.42
C PRO A 23 -0.12 -17.06 33.78
N ASN A 24 -0.69 -18.27 33.76
CA ASN A 24 -0.01 -19.46 33.25
C ASN A 24 0.44 -19.24 31.78
N GLN A 25 1.76 -19.24 31.58
CA GLN A 25 2.42 -18.91 30.30
C GLN A 25 1.99 -19.80 29.12
N SER A 26 1.50 -21.02 29.40
CA SER A 26 0.95 -21.91 28.37
C SER A 26 -0.41 -21.45 27.82
N ARG A 27 -1.28 -20.87 28.67
CA ARG A 27 -2.58 -20.34 28.25
C ARG A 27 -2.45 -19.05 27.44
N LEU A 28 -1.45 -18.23 27.75
CA LEU A 28 -1.13 -17.01 27.00
C LEU A 28 -0.66 -17.35 25.57
N LYS A 29 0.25 -18.32 25.44
CA LYS A 29 0.70 -18.81 24.13
C LYS A 29 -0.45 -19.39 23.31
N MET A 30 -1.31 -20.21 23.92
CA MET A 30 -2.46 -20.79 23.22
C MET A 30 -3.42 -19.73 22.67
N ALA A 31 -3.71 -18.69 23.45
CA ALA A 31 -4.53 -17.57 22.98
C ALA A 31 -3.90 -16.86 21.77
N GLU A 32 -2.60 -16.60 21.81
CA GLU A 32 -1.85 -15.99 20.71
C GLU A 32 -1.94 -16.81 19.42
N TYR A 33 -1.76 -18.14 19.50
CA TYR A 33 -1.92 -19.03 18.34
C TYR A 33 -3.33 -18.99 17.75
N ILE A 34 -4.37 -19.01 18.60
CA ILE A 34 -5.76 -18.92 18.15
C ILE A 34 -6.00 -17.61 17.40
N HIS A 35 -5.42 -16.50 17.84
CA HIS A 35 -5.51 -15.22 17.13
C HIS A 35 -4.82 -15.26 15.77
N VAL A 36 -3.64 -15.87 15.67
CA VAL A 36 -2.91 -16.03 14.40
C VAL A 36 -3.71 -16.90 13.42
N VAL A 37 -4.25 -18.03 13.88
CA VAL A 37 -5.07 -18.92 13.05
C VAL A 37 -6.35 -18.22 12.60
N ARG A 38 -7.05 -17.51 13.49
CA ARG A 38 -8.23 -16.70 13.13
C ARG A 38 -7.90 -15.64 12.08
N ARG A 39 -6.75 -14.97 12.19
CA ARG A 39 -6.30 -14.00 11.18
C ARG A 39 -6.04 -14.67 9.83
N ALA A 40 -5.38 -15.83 9.81
CA ALA A 40 -5.12 -16.58 8.59
C ALA A 40 -6.43 -17.05 7.90
N LEU A 41 -7.39 -17.54 8.68
CA LEU A 41 -8.73 -17.90 8.18
C LEU A 41 -9.48 -16.67 7.66
N GLY A 42 -9.35 -15.52 8.33
CA GLY A 42 -9.89 -14.24 7.86
C GLY A 42 -9.29 -13.80 6.52
N GLN A 43 -7.99 -14.04 6.30
CA GLN A 43 -7.33 -13.74 5.02
C GLN A 43 -7.86 -14.64 3.89
N LEU A 44 -8.07 -15.93 4.14
CA LEU A 44 -8.70 -16.86 3.18
C LEU A 44 -10.09 -16.37 2.74
N GLY A 45 -10.92 -15.91 3.68
CA GLY A 45 -12.23 -15.35 3.37
C GLY A 45 -12.14 -14.01 2.63
N GLY A 46 -11.24 -13.11 3.07
CA GLY A 46 -11.10 -11.77 2.51
C GLY A 46 -10.64 -11.73 1.05
N HIS A 47 -9.90 -12.74 0.59
CA HIS A 47 -9.46 -12.85 -0.81
C HIS A 47 -10.46 -13.56 -1.73
N GLY A 48 -11.66 -13.88 -1.26
CA GLY A 48 -12.67 -14.58 -2.06
C GLY A 48 -12.40 -16.07 -2.20
N GLY A 49 -11.81 -16.68 -1.17
CA GLY A 49 -11.51 -18.11 -1.09
C GLY A 49 -10.11 -18.47 -1.58
N VAL A 50 -9.85 -19.78 -1.63
CA VAL A 50 -8.51 -20.35 -1.89
C VAL A 50 -7.94 -19.90 -3.23
N LYS A 51 -8.75 -19.90 -4.30
CA LYS A 51 -8.32 -19.46 -5.64
C LYS A 51 -7.86 -18.00 -5.64
N GLY A 52 -8.63 -17.11 -5.02
CA GLY A 52 -8.27 -15.69 -4.95
C GLY A 52 -7.03 -15.44 -4.10
N LEU A 53 -6.89 -16.16 -2.99
CA LEU A 53 -5.67 -16.14 -2.18
C LEU A 53 -4.44 -16.58 -3.00
N PHE A 54 -4.53 -17.66 -3.77
CA PHE A 54 -3.43 -18.12 -4.62
C PHE A 54 -3.08 -17.11 -5.71
N VAL A 55 -4.08 -16.55 -6.39
CA VAL A 55 -3.85 -15.50 -7.39
C VAL A 55 -3.15 -14.32 -6.76
N GLN A 56 -3.61 -13.88 -5.58
CA GLN A 56 -3.00 -12.77 -4.86
C GLN A 56 -1.57 -13.09 -4.43
N LEU A 57 -1.33 -14.30 -3.90
CA LEU A 57 -0.02 -14.75 -3.48
C LEU A 57 0.98 -14.76 -4.66
N PHE A 58 0.59 -15.31 -5.81
CA PHE A 58 1.47 -15.38 -6.97
C PHE A 58 1.64 -14.05 -7.71
N ARG A 59 0.67 -13.14 -7.65
CA ARG A 59 0.76 -11.82 -8.32
C ARG A 59 1.44 -10.76 -7.44
N ALA A 60 1.12 -10.72 -6.16
CA ALA A 60 1.57 -9.65 -5.25
C ALA A 60 2.65 -10.10 -4.27
N ASN A 61 2.96 -11.40 -4.18
CA ASN A 61 3.85 -11.99 -3.17
C ASN A 61 3.47 -11.65 -1.71
N ASP A 62 2.23 -11.19 -1.48
CA ASP A 62 1.72 -10.77 -0.18
C ASP A 62 0.21 -11.07 -0.10
N VAL A 63 -0.26 -11.52 1.07
CA VAL A 63 -1.65 -11.98 1.31
C VAL A 63 -2.41 -11.04 2.25
N LYS A 64 -1.98 -9.79 2.34
CA LYS A 64 -2.67 -8.78 3.14
C LYS A 64 -4.09 -8.54 2.65
N THR A 65 -4.94 -8.21 3.61
CA THR A 65 -6.31 -7.76 3.39
C THR A 65 -6.43 -6.36 3.95
N GLY A 66 -7.12 -5.47 3.25
CA GLY A 66 -7.34 -4.09 3.66
C GLY A 66 -8.70 -3.59 3.19
N ALA A 67 -9.07 -2.38 3.61
CA ALA A 67 -10.29 -1.73 3.14
C ALA A 67 -10.07 -1.28 1.68
N LEU A 68 -11.04 -1.57 0.81
CA LEU A 68 -11.03 -1.08 -0.58
C LEU A 68 -11.42 0.40 -0.59
N ILE A 69 -10.47 1.27 -0.93
CA ILE A 69 -10.67 2.73 -0.98
C ILE A 69 -11.26 3.17 -2.32
N GLY A 70 -10.90 2.48 -3.40
CA GLY A 70 -11.48 2.74 -4.70
C GLY A 70 -10.88 1.89 -5.80
N VAL A 71 -11.47 2.04 -6.98
CA VAL A 71 -11.04 1.38 -8.21
C VAL A 71 -10.89 2.48 -9.27
N ASP A 72 -9.78 2.47 -9.98
CA ASP A 72 -9.60 3.39 -11.10
C ASP A 72 -10.35 2.94 -12.36
N LYS A 73 -10.29 3.77 -13.40
CA LYS A 73 -10.89 3.48 -14.71
C LYS A 73 -10.29 2.26 -15.44
N TYR A 74 -9.13 1.78 -15.01
CA TYR A 74 -8.43 0.63 -15.60
C TYR A 74 -8.70 -0.68 -14.86
N GLY A 75 -9.31 -0.62 -13.68
CA GLY A 75 -9.54 -1.76 -12.81
C GLY A 75 -8.44 -2.01 -11.78
N ASN A 76 -7.48 -1.10 -11.61
CA ASN A 76 -6.55 -1.14 -10.48
C ASN A 76 -7.33 -0.86 -9.19
N LYS A 77 -7.15 -1.71 -8.19
CA LYS A 77 -7.86 -1.64 -6.92
C LYS A 77 -6.92 -1.13 -5.82
N TYR A 78 -7.34 -0.09 -5.12
CA TYR A 78 -6.54 0.59 -4.10
C TYR A 78 -7.04 0.24 -2.72
N PHE A 79 -6.11 -0.17 -1.85
CA PHE A 79 -6.42 -0.64 -0.51
C PHE A 79 -5.64 0.14 0.55
N GLU A 80 -6.27 0.31 1.70
CA GLU A 80 -5.65 0.91 2.88
C GLU A 80 -5.93 0.09 4.14
N ASP A 81 -4.92 -0.01 5.00
CA ASP A 81 -5.04 -0.55 6.34
C ASP A 81 -4.01 0.12 7.27
N THR A 82 -4.52 1.01 8.13
CA THR A 82 -3.75 1.80 9.10
C THR A 82 -3.13 0.97 10.22
N ARG A 83 -3.50 -0.31 10.35
CA ARG A 83 -2.87 -1.25 11.30
C ARG A 83 -1.45 -1.62 10.88
N TYR A 84 -1.11 -1.46 9.59
CA TYR A 84 0.26 -1.66 9.12
C TYR A 84 1.09 -0.40 9.30
N PHE A 85 2.41 -0.60 9.35
CA PHE A 85 3.35 0.51 9.47
C PHE A 85 3.38 1.41 8.22
N PHE A 86 3.90 2.62 8.40
CA PHE A 86 4.05 3.60 7.32
C PHE A 86 4.85 3.04 6.13
N GLY A 87 4.32 3.16 4.91
CA GLY A 87 4.87 2.53 3.71
C GLY A 87 4.28 1.15 3.35
N ARG A 88 3.62 0.42 4.28
CA ARG A 88 2.86 -0.81 3.96
C ARG A 88 1.35 -0.67 4.13
N HIS A 89 0.88 0.45 4.68
CA HIS A 89 -0.52 0.75 4.95
C HIS A 89 -1.35 1.00 3.68
N ARG A 90 -0.75 1.47 2.57
CA ARG A 90 -1.41 1.66 1.27
C ARG A 90 -0.78 0.75 0.22
N TRP A 91 -1.60 0.11 -0.59
CA TRP A 91 -1.12 -0.69 -1.72
C TRP A 91 -2.15 -0.74 -2.85
N VAL A 92 -1.68 -1.16 -4.02
CA VAL A 92 -2.50 -1.35 -5.21
C VAL A 92 -2.46 -2.81 -5.65
N ILE A 93 -3.60 -3.34 -6.08
CA ILE A 93 -3.68 -4.59 -6.83
C ILE A 93 -3.95 -4.20 -8.28
N TYR A 94 -2.96 -4.46 -9.14
CA TYR A 94 -3.01 -4.10 -10.55
C TYR A 94 -4.07 -4.89 -11.33
N THR A 95 -4.62 -4.24 -12.34
CA THR A 95 -5.53 -4.83 -13.31
C THR A 95 -4.85 -5.96 -14.10
N THR A 96 -5.65 -6.87 -14.66
CA THR A 96 -5.16 -7.97 -15.50
C THR A 96 -4.93 -7.55 -16.94
N GLU A 97 -5.55 -6.44 -17.37
CA GLU A 97 -5.38 -5.88 -18.70
C GLU A 97 -5.40 -4.36 -18.64
N MET A 98 -4.42 -3.72 -19.27
CA MET A 98 -4.35 -2.26 -19.37
C MET A 98 -3.92 -1.84 -20.77
N ASN A 99 -4.68 -0.93 -21.37
CA ASN A 99 -4.47 -0.39 -22.73
C ASN A 99 -4.21 -1.49 -23.79
N GLY A 100 -4.93 -2.61 -23.71
CA GLY A 100 -4.81 -3.75 -24.64
C GLY A 100 -3.61 -4.68 -24.38
N LYS A 101 -2.81 -4.42 -23.35
CA LYS A 101 -1.72 -5.31 -22.91
C LYS A 101 -2.19 -6.21 -21.77
N ASN A 102 -1.90 -7.51 -21.87
CA ASN A 102 -2.12 -8.45 -20.78
C ASN A 102 -1.10 -8.21 -19.66
N THR A 103 -1.57 -7.70 -18.52
CA THR A 103 -0.78 -7.37 -17.32
C THR A 103 -1.10 -8.33 -16.17
N MET A 104 -1.56 -9.55 -16.48
CA MET A 104 -1.78 -10.58 -15.47
C MET A 104 -0.50 -10.84 -14.65
N TRP A 105 0.63 -10.99 -15.34
CA TRP A 105 1.94 -11.25 -14.74
C TRP A 105 2.95 -10.11 -14.95
N GLU A 106 2.79 -9.34 -16.03
CA GLU A 106 3.64 -8.18 -16.33
C GLU A 106 3.06 -6.91 -15.69
N VAL A 107 3.08 -6.87 -14.35
CA VAL A 107 2.68 -5.68 -13.61
C VAL A 107 3.80 -4.64 -13.63
N ASP A 108 3.45 -3.36 -13.78
CA ASP A 108 4.40 -2.25 -13.78
C ASP A 108 3.90 -1.12 -12.88
N GLY A 109 4.82 -0.49 -12.13
CA GLY A 109 4.52 0.66 -11.27
C GLY A 109 4.00 1.88 -12.04
N SER A 110 4.39 2.01 -13.31
CA SER A 110 3.94 3.10 -14.17
C SER A 110 2.46 3.02 -14.58
N MET A 111 1.78 1.90 -14.31
CA MET A 111 0.36 1.68 -14.62
C MET A 111 -0.58 2.51 -13.75
N VAL A 112 -0.10 3.04 -12.62
CA VAL A 112 -0.92 3.87 -11.72
C VAL A 112 -1.20 5.23 -12.36
N PRO A 113 -2.47 5.64 -12.55
CA PRO A 113 -2.79 6.96 -13.08
C PRO A 113 -2.37 8.07 -12.11
N ALA A 114 -2.12 9.27 -12.66
CA ALA A 114 -1.61 10.41 -11.90
C ALA A 114 -2.47 10.80 -10.66
N GLU A 115 -3.79 10.60 -10.73
CA GLU A 115 -4.72 10.90 -9.64
C GLU A 115 -4.51 9.98 -8.42
N TRP A 116 -4.30 8.68 -8.66
CA TRP A 116 -4.05 7.68 -7.63
C TRP A 116 -2.59 7.66 -7.18
N HIS A 117 -1.67 8.07 -8.05
CA HIS A 117 -0.24 8.15 -7.73
C HIS A 117 0.02 9.05 -6.51
N ARG A 118 -0.66 10.21 -6.41
CA ARG A 118 -0.50 11.12 -5.26
C ARG A 118 -0.89 10.46 -3.93
N TRP A 119 -2.00 9.74 -3.92
CA TRP A 119 -2.51 9.08 -2.72
C TRP A 119 -1.66 7.85 -2.35
N LEU A 120 -1.28 7.03 -3.33
CA LEU A 120 -0.46 5.83 -3.13
C LEU A 120 0.93 6.18 -2.58
N HIS A 121 1.54 7.26 -3.07
CA HIS A 121 2.84 7.75 -2.61
C HIS A 121 2.76 8.69 -1.39
N CYS A 122 1.62 8.72 -0.68
CA CYS A 122 1.46 9.50 0.54
C CYS A 122 1.72 11.02 0.37
N MET A 123 1.55 11.57 -0.83
CA MET A 123 1.62 13.02 -1.07
C MET A 123 0.37 13.74 -0.54
N THR A 124 -0.72 13.01 -0.39
CA THR A 124 -1.98 13.48 0.17
C THR A 124 -2.69 12.31 0.85
N ASP A 125 -3.45 12.60 1.91
CA ASP A 125 -4.29 11.61 2.58
C ASP A 125 -5.63 11.40 1.87
N ASN A 126 -6.01 12.34 1.03
CA ASN A 126 -7.29 12.36 0.36
C ASN A 126 -7.22 11.53 -0.94
N PRO A 127 -7.99 10.43 -1.07
CA PRO A 127 -8.05 9.68 -2.32
C PRO A 127 -8.81 10.47 -3.40
N PRO A 128 -8.55 10.20 -4.69
CA PRO A 128 -9.24 10.87 -5.79
C PRO A 128 -10.75 10.59 -5.81
N THR A 129 -11.22 9.52 -5.16
CA THR A 129 -12.65 9.24 -4.95
C THR A 129 -13.34 10.34 -4.14
N THR A 130 -12.67 10.89 -3.11
CA THR A 130 -13.22 11.95 -2.24
C THR A 130 -12.89 13.34 -2.78
N HIS A 131 -11.67 13.50 -3.30
CA HIS A 131 -11.17 14.77 -3.82
C HIS A 131 -10.68 14.59 -5.27
N PRO A 132 -11.60 14.61 -6.25
CA PRO A 132 -11.24 14.40 -7.64
C PRO A 132 -10.33 15.52 -8.15
N PRO A 133 -9.39 15.21 -9.06
CA PRO A 133 -8.54 16.23 -9.66
C PRO A 133 -9.38 17.19 -10.51
N THR A 134 -8.99 18.47 -10.54
CA THR A 134 -9.64 19.46 -11.39
C THR A 134 -9.46 19.08 -12.86
N PRO A 135 -10.55 18.86 -13.63
CA PRO A 135 -10.43 18.48 -15.03
C PRO A 135 -9.88 19.67 -15.83
N LYS A 136 -8.85 19.43 -16.64
CA LYS A 136 -8.30 20.42 -17.58
C LYS A 136 -8.31 19.81 -18.98
N LYS A 137 -8.65 20.62 -19.98
CA LYS A 137 -8.83 20.20 -21.39
C LYS A 137 -7.60 19.52 -22.01
N PHE A 138 -6.41 19.82 -21.49
CA PHE A 138 -5.15 19.28 -22.00
C PHE A 138 -4.68 18.02 -21.27
N LEU A 139 -5.37 17.58 -20.22
CA LEU A 139 -5.01 16.34 -19.53
C LEU A 139 -5.36 15.15 -20.42
N ALA A 140 -4.46 14.18 -20.48
CA ALA A 140 -4.71 12.95 -21.21
C ALA A 140 -5.90 12.20 -20.58
N GLU A 141 -6.93 11.95 -21.38
CA GLU A 141 -8.10 11.17 -20.96
C GLU A 141 -7.70 9.75 -20.60
N VAL A 142 -6.76 9.17 -21.35
CA VAL A 142 -6.18 7.86 -21.11
C VAL A 142 -4.72 8.03 -20.68
N HIS A 143 -4.43 7.65 -19.44
CA HIS A 143 -3.08 7.42 -18.93
C HIS A 143 -2.36 6.36 -19.78
N GLN A 144 -1.13 6.69 -20.17
CA GLN A 144 -0.22 5.80 -20.87
C GLN A 144 0.84 5.33 -19.88
N PHE A 145 0.98 4.02 -19.72
CA PHE A 145 2.04 3.42 -18.93
C PHE A 145 3.40 3.56 -19.65
N ASN A 146 4.49 3.16 -19.00
CA ASN A 146 5.83 3.23 -19.56
C ASN A 146 5.97 2.37 -20.83
N VAL A 147 6.20 3.02 -21.97
CA VAL A 147 6.37 2.37 -23.29
C VAL A 147 7.83 2.22 -23.71
N SER A 148 8.77 2.39 -22.78
CA SER A 148 10.21 2.16 -23.03
C SER A 148 10.46 0.73 -23.52
N GLY A 149 11.31 0.58 -24.55
CA GLY A 149 11.61 -0.73 -25.15
C GLY A 149 10.50 -1.30 -26.05
N SER A 150 9.38 -0.59 -26.24
CA SER A 150 8.35 -0.94 -27.20
C SER A 150 8.47 -0.12 -28.49
N ALA A 151 7.70 -0.47 -29.52
CA ALA A 151 7.59 0.32 -30.75
C ALA A 151 7.01 1.74 -30.51
N GLN A 152 6.35 1.97 -29.37
CA GLN A 152 5.78 3.27 -28.98
C GLN A 152 6.76 4.11 -28.13
N ALA A 153 8.01 3.67 -27.96
CA ALA A 153 9.00 4.41 -27.20
C ALA A 153 9.25 5.81 -27.80
N TYR A 154 9.53 6.78 -26.93
CA TYR A 154 9.89 8.12 -27.37
C TYR A 154 11.26 8.12 -28.07
N VAL A 155 11.30 8.59 -29.31
CA VAL A 155 12.53 8.78 -30.08
C VAL A 155 12.77 10.28 -30.24
N PRO A 156 13.87 10.84 -29.69
CA PRO A 156 14.15 12.25 -29.82
C PRO A 156 14.44 12.61 -31.28
N TYR A 157 13.92 13.75 -31.72
CA TYR A 157 14.21 14.33 -33.03
C TYR A 157 14.54 15.82 -32.87
N SER A 158 15.26 16.37 -33.84
CA SER A 158 15.48 17.82 -33.89
C SER A 158 14.14 18.51 -34.15
N THR A 159 13.65 19.27 -33.17
CA THR A 159 12.48 20.13 -33.34
C THR A 159 12.79 21.41 -34.14
N THR A 160 14.07 21.63 -34.46
CA THR A 160 14.51 22.77 -35.28
C THR A 160 14.42 22.44 -36.77
N ARG A 161 13.99 23.42 -37.56
CA ARG A 161 14.00 23.34 -39.03
C ARG A 161 15.42 23.57 -39.55
N LYS A 162 15.66 23.18 -40.80
CA LYS A 162 16.93 23.45 -41.51
C LYS A 162 17.19 24.96 -41.53
N LYS A 163 18.38 25.38 -41.08
CA LYS A 163 18.76 26.81 -40.99
C LYS A 163 19.24 27.39 -42.32
N ILE A 164 19.98 26.61 -43.10
CA ILE A 164 20.56 27.03 -44.38
C ILE A 164 19.82 26.29 -45.49
N HIS A 165 19.22 27.01 -46.41
CA HIS A 165 18.56 26.42 -47.58
C HIS A 165 19.58 26.25 -48.71
N GLU A 166 19.63 25.06 -49.31
CA GLU A 166 20.49 24.79 -50.46
C GLU A 166 19.85 25.34 -51.72
N TRP A 167 20.68 25.85 -52.63
CA TRP A 167 20.25 26.11 -53.99
C TRP A 167 20.08 24.78 -54.73
N VAL A 168 18.94 24.58 -55.40
CA VAL A 168 18.66 23.38 -56.22
C VAL A 168 18.94 23.73 -57.68
N PRO A 169 19.90 23.07 -58.36
CA PRO A 169 20.23 23.37 -59.75
C PRO A 169 19.08 23.01 -60.71
N PRO A 170 18.91 23.73 -61.82
CA PRO A 170 17.96 23.36 -62.86
C PRO A 170 18.39 22.04 -63.53
N LYS A 171 17.40 21.21 -63.92
CA LYS A 171 17.68 19.99 -64.70
C LYS A 171 18.11 20.36 -66.12
N ALA A 172 19.14 19.70 -66.64
CA ALA A 172 19.54 19.83 -68.03
C ALA A 172 18.42 19.31 -68.95
N GLN A 173 18.21 20.01 -70.07
CA GLN A 173 17.24 19.65 -71.12
C GLN A 173 17.71 18.45 -71.93
#